data_AF-A0A813ZIK5-F1
#
_entry.id   AF-A0A813ZIK5-F1
#
_cell.length_a   1.000
_cell.length_b   1.000
_cell.length_c   1.000
_cell.angle_alpha   90.00
_cell.angle_beta   90.00
_cell.angle_gamma   90.00
#
_symmetry.space_group_name_H-M   'P 1'
#
loop_
_entity.id
_entity.type
_entity.pdbx_description
1 polymer ?
#
loop_
_entity_poly.entity_id
_entity_poly.type
_entity_poly.pdbx_seq_one_letter_code
_entity_poly.pdbx_strand_id
1 'polypeptide(L)'
;MIEQSDREQALEDLKLGTVNILIATDVASRGLDIQDITVVFNYDLPKSMEDYVHRVGRTGRAGKTGYAISLVTRENWGSAGRLIKILEEAGQNVPGELREMAERFQTMQERKREFTGGRNRYGNRGNDGDGRLFGFGSMNSQGNHNGRDRERPPAMNSGWSFSS
;
A
#
# COMPACT_ATOMS: atom_id res chain seq x y z
N MET A 1 11.30 -19.99 -18.77
CA MET A 1 10.29 -20.80 -18.07
C MET A 1 11.00 -22.08 -17.68
N ILE A 2 10.98 -22.45 -16.40
CA ILE A 2 11.59 -23.71 -15.94
C ILE A 2 10.71 -24.88 -16.43
N GLU A 3 11.29 -25.99 -16.88
CA GLU A 3 10.51 -27.16 -17.28
C GLU A 3 9.85 -27.82 -16.05
N GLN A 4 8.71 -28.47 -16.26
CA GLN A 4 7.98 -29.14 -15.19
C GLN A 4 8.81 -30.28 -14.56
N SER A 5 9.59 -31.00 -15.36
CA SER A 5 10.55 -32.02 -14.95
C SER A 5 11.57 -31.47 -13.95
N ASP A 6 12.20 -30.34 -14.25
CA ASP A 6 13.19 -29.69 -13.38
C ASP A 6 12.58 -29.29 -12.03
N ARG A 7 11.32 -28.86 -12.05
CA ARG A 7 10.59 -28.49 -10.83
C ARG A 7 10.32 -29.70 -9.95
N GLU A 8 9.90 -30.82 -10.53
CA GLU A 8 9.62 -32.06 -9.81
C GLU A 8 10.91 -32.63 -9.21
N GLN A 9 12.02 -32.61 -9.96
CA GLN A 9 13.33 -33.04 -9.45
C GLN A 9 13.78 -32.19 -8.27
N ALA A 10 13.68 -30.86 -8.35
CA ALA A 10 14.06 -29.97 -7.25
C ALA A 10 13.23 -30.21 -5.97
N LEU A 11 11.97 -30.63 -6.11
CA LEU A 11 11.14 -31.01 -4.97
C LEU A 11 11.50 -32.38 -4.41
N GLU A 12 11.80 -33.34 -5.26
CA GLU A 12 12.27 -34.66 -4.84
C GLU A 12 13.59 -34.54 -4.07
N ASP A 13 14.54 -33.76 -4.59
CA ASP A 13 15.81 -33.47 -3.94
C ASP A 13 15.60 -32.80 -2.57
N LEU A 14 14.61 -31.92 -2.44
CA LEU A 14 14.26 -31.28 -1.17
C LEU A 14 13.66 -32.28 -0.17
N LYS A 15 12.78 -33.17 -0.64
CA LYS A 15 12.13 -34.21 0.19
C LYS A 15 13.13 -35.26 0.66
N LEU A 16 14.07 -35.65 -0.20
CA LEU A 16 15.14 -36.60 0.11
C LEU A 16 16.27 -35.99 0.95
N GLY A 17 16.28 -34.66 1.11
CA GLY A 17 17.34 -33.93 1.83
C GLY A 17 18.64 -33.79 1.04
N THR A 18 18.64 -34.13 -0.26
CA THR A 18 19.73 -33.84 -1.20
C THR A 18 19.99 -32.33 -1.28
N VAL A 19 18.91 -31.55 -1.26
CA VAL A 19 18.96 -30.09 -1.03
C VAL A 19 18.15 -29.74 0.21
N ASN A 20 18.60 -28.72 0.94
CA ASN A 20 17.93 -28.27 2.17
C ASN A 20 17.17 -26.96 2.00
N ILE A 21 17.41 -26.24 0.89
CA ILE A 21 16.86 -24.90 0.65
C ILE A 21 16.34 -24.86 -0.79
N LEU A 22 15.08 -24.47 -0.94
CA LEU A 22 14.46 -24.18 -2.22
C LEU A 22 14.05 -22.72 -2.27
N ILE A 23 14.50 -22.01 -3.30
CA ILE A 23 14.12 -20.62 -3.56
C ILE A 23 13.12 -20.60 -4.72
N ALA A 24 11.96 -20.00 -4.52
CA ALA A 24 10.90 -19.93 -5.53
C ALA A 24 10.19 -18.58 -5.54
N THR A 25 9.68 -18.21 -6.72
CA THR A 25 8.73 -17.09 -6.90
C THR A 25 7.31 -17.64 -7.04
N ASP A 26 6.29 -16.80 -6.83
CA ASP A 26 4.87 -17.22 -6.93
C ASP A 26 4.51 -17.80 -8.30
N VAL A 27 5.18 -17.37 -9.37
CA VAL A 27 4.94 -17.90 -10.73
C VAL A 27 5.56 -19.28 -10.86
N ALA A 28 6.75 -19.49 -10.29
CA ALA A 28 7.46 -20.77 -10.33
C ALA A 28 6.88 -21.82 -9.37
N SER A 29 6.06 -21.44 -8.39
CA SER A 29 5.46 -22.36 -7.40
C SER A 29 4.05 -22.85 -7.77
N ARG A 30 3.32 -22.17 -8.67
CA ARG A 30 1.97 -22.58 -9.09
C ARG A 30 1.98 -23.91 -9.82
N GLY A 31 1.29 -24.91 -9.27
CA GLY A 31 1.26 -26.28 -9.79
C GLY A 31 2.29 -27.22 -9.16
N LEU A 32 3.10 -26.73 -8.22
CA LEU A 32 3.93 -27.57 -7.36
C LEU A 32 3.22 -27.81 -6.03
N ASP A 33 2.94 -29.07 -5.73
CA ASP A 33 2.43 -29.45 -4.42
C ASP A 33 3.60 -29.64 -3.44
N ILE A 34 3.99 -28.52 -2.83
CA ILE A 34 5.03 -28.52 -1.79
C ILE A 34 4.35 -28.74 -0.44
N GLN A 35 4.68 -29.84 0.21
CA GLN A 35 4.17 -30.24 1.51
C GLN A 35 5.34 -30.58 2.45
N ASP A 36 5.07 -30.62 3.75
CA ASP A 36 6.02 -31.04 4.80
C ASP A 36 7.31 -30.19 4.91
N ILE A 37 7.22 -28.88 4.68
CA ILE A 37 8.35 -27.96 4.89
C ILE A 37 8.47 -27.63 6.38
N THR A 38 9.69 -27.59 6.94
CA THR A 38 9.93 -27.19 8.33
C THR A 38 9.88 -25.67 8.54
N VAL A 39 10.40 -24.90 7.56
CA VAL A 39 10.47 -23.44 7.64
C VAL A 39 10.06 -22.81 6.31
N VAL A 40 9.15 -21.84 6.36
CA VAL A 40 8.79 -20.98 5.23
C VAL A 40 9.40 -19.60 5.46
N PHE A 41 10.15 -19.10 4.48
CA PHE A 41 10.76 -17.76 4.52
C PHE A 41 10.18 -16.88 3.42
N ASN A 42 9.37 -15.88 3.79
CA ASN A 42 8.92 -14.84 2.87
C ASN A 42 10.00 -13.76 2.79
N TYR A 43 10.87 -13.87 1.78
CA TYR A 43 11.85 -12.83 1.48
C TYR A 43 11.15 -11.52 1.09
N ASP A 44 10.16 -11.60 0.20
CA ASP A 44 9.22 -10.52 -0.09
C ASP A 44 7.82 -10.91 0.40
N LEU A 45 7.17 -9.99 1.10
CA LEU A 45 5.80 -10.19 1.56
C LEU A 45 4.86 -10.31 0.34
N PRO A 46 3.97 -11.32 0.31
CA PRO A 46 2.97 -11.46 -0.75
C PRO A 46 2.11 -10.20 -0.91
N LYS A 47 1.68 -9.93 -2.15
CA LYS A 47 0.79 -8.79 -2.46
C LYS A 47 -0.59 -8.96 -1.84
N SER A 48 -1.08 -10.20 -1.77
CA SER A 48 -2.36 -10.59 -1.17
C SER A 48 -2.11 -11.34 0.14
N MET A 49 -3.04 -11.20 1.10
CA MET A 49 -2.91 -11.91 2.38
C MET A 49 -3.40 -13.36 2.28
N GLU A 50 -4.27 -13.65 1.33
CA GLU A 50 -4.67 -15.00 0.95
C GLU A 50 -3.44 -15.79 0.48
N ASP A 51 -2.59 -15.19 -0.38
CA ASP A 51 -1.32 -15.78 -0.79
C ASP A 51 -0.36 -15.99 0.38
N TYR A 52 -0.32 -15.04 1.33
CA TYR A 52 0.46 -15.21 2.58
C TYR A 52 0.02 -16.43 3.37
N VAL A 53 -1.29 -16.59 3.61
CA VAL A 53 -1.85 -17.75 4.31
C VAL A 53 -1.51 -19.06 3.56
N HIS A 54 -1.63 -19.06 2.23
CA HIS A 54 -1.28 -20.24 1.42
C HIS A 54 0.21 -20.60 1.46
N ARG A 55 1.11 -19.60 1.54
CA ARG A 55 2.56 -19.82 1.67
C ARG A 55 2.91 -20.37 3.04
N VAL A 56 2.44 -19.77 4.12
CA VAL A 56 2.75 -20.25 5.49
C VAL A 56 2.07 -21.59 5.78
N GLY A 57 0.95 -21.91 5.13
CA GLY A 57 0.28 -23.20 5.20
C GLY A 57 1.04 -24.39 4.58
N ARG A 58 2.28 -24.16 4.08
CA ARG A 58 3.21 -25.19 3.60
C ARG A 58 4.02 -25.83 4.73
N THR A 59 4.01 -25.21 5.92
CA THR A 59 4.65 -25.74 7.13
C THR A 59 3.61 -26.07 8.20
N GLY A 60 4.04 -26.73 9.29
CA GLY A 60 3.20 -26.95 10.48
C GLY A 60 2.05 -27.94 10.31
N ARG A 61 2.19 -28.94 9.42
CA ARG A 61 1.15 -29.95 9.13
C ARG A 61 1.32 -31.24 9.91
N ALA A 62 0.23 -32.02 10.01
CA ALA A 62 0.20 -33.35 10.61
C ALA A 62 0.77 -33.42 12.04
N GLY A 63 0.52 -32.39 12.85
CA GLY A 63 1.01 -32.30 14.23
C GLY A 63 2.50 -31.95 14.37
N LYS A 64 3.22 -31.72 13.27
CA LYS A 64 4.60 -31.23 13.30
C LYS A 64 4.61 -29.72 13.51
N THR A 65 5.58 -29.22 14.28
CA THR A 65 5.82 -27.78 14.41
C THR A 65 6.46 -27.24 13.12
N GLY A 66 6.08 -26.04 12.74
CA GLY A 66 6.60 -25.33 11.58
C GLY A 66 6.88 -23.87 11.90
N TYR A 67 7.81 -23.25 11.18
CA TYR A 67 8.14 -21.83 11.35
C TYR A 67 7.85 -21.05 10.07
N ALA A 68 7.27 -19.87 10.22
CA ALA A 68 7.10 -18.92 9.13
C ALA A 68 7.78 -17.60 9.50
N ILE A 69 8.76 -17.19 8.70
CA ILE A 69 9.50 -15.95 8.88
C ILE A 69 9.20 -15.06 7.69
N SER A 70 8.90 -13.79 7.94
CA SER A 70 8.59 -12.84 6.87
C SER A 70 9.35 -11.55 7.08
N LEU A 71 10.05 -11.10 6.04
CA LEU A 71 10.67 -9.79 6.01
C LEU A 71 9.61 -8.77 5.61
N VAL A 72 9.48 -7.72 6.41
CA VAL A 72 8.52 -6.64 6.17
C VAL A 72 9.28 -5.34 6.06
N THR A 73 9.09 -4.64 4.94
CA THR A 73 9.75 -3.36 4.68
C THR A 73 8.73 -2.23 4.59
N ARG A 74 9.22 -1.01 4.36
CA ARG A 74 8.36 0.17 4.20
C ARG A 74 7.40 0.07 3.01
N GLU A 75 7.76 -0.72 2.00
CA GLU A 75 6.92 -0.93 0.82
C GLU A 75 5.64 -1.72 1.17
N ASN A 76 5.64 -2.44 2.29
CA ASN A 76 4.53 -3.29 2.72
C ASN A 76 3.57 -2.59 3.71
N TRP A 77 3.69 -1.28 3.90
CA TRP A 77 2.83 -0.50 4.81
C TRP A 77 1.33 -0.71 4.57
N GLY A 78 0.93 -0.83 3.30
CA GLY A 78 -0.47 -1.08 2.93
C GLY A 78 -1.02 -2.46 3.30
N SER A 79 -0.15 -3.40 3.65
CA SER A 79 -0.51 -4.76 4.08
C SER A 79 -0.34 -4.98 5.58
N ALA A 80 0.41 -4.12 6.28
CA ALA A 80 0.69 -4.24 7.71
C ALA A 80 -0.58 -4.42 8.55
N GLY A 81 -1.61 -3.61 8.32
CA GLY A 81 -2.87 -3.71 9.06
C GLY A 81 -3.62 -5.04 8.87
N ARG A 82 -3.52 -5.67 7.70
CA ARG A 82 -4.13 -7.01 7.48
C ARG A 82 -3.25 -8.12 8.07
N LEU A 83 -1.93 -7.99 7.97
CA LEU A 83 -0.99 -8.93 8.55
C LEU A 83 -1.14 -9.00 10.08
N ILE A 84 -1.32 -7.86 10.75
CA ILE A 84 -1.58 -7.81 12.20
C ILE A 84 -2.81 -8.66 12.57
N LYS A 85 -3.93 -8.50 11.85
CA LYS A 85 -5.15 -9.27 12.12
C LYS A 85 -4.90 -10.78 12.04
N ILE A 86 -4.18 -11.22 11.01
CA ILE A 86 -3.84 -12.64 10.83
C ILE A 86 -2.98 -13.14 12.00
N LEU A 87 -2.00 -12.35 12.45
CA LEU A 87 -1.16 -12.71 13.58
C LEU A 87 -1.96 -12.79 14.89
N GLU A 88 -2.87 -11.85 15.13
CA GLU A 88 -3.75 -11.83 16.30
C GLU A 88 -4.72 -13.02 16.31
N GLU A 89 -5.38 -13.30 15.18
CA GLU A 89 -6.26 -14.46 15.01
C GLU A 89 -5.52 -15.79 15.21
N ALA A 90 -4.24 -15.85 14.82
CA ALA A 90 -3.38 -17.00 15.04
C ALA A 90 -2.73 -17.04 16.44
N GLY A 91 -3.09 -16.11 17.34
CA GLY A 91 -2.54 -16.03 18.70
C GLY A 91 -1.03 -15.73 18.75
N GLN A 92 -0.46 -15.16 17.70
CA GLN A 92 0.96 -14.82 17.61
C GLN A 92 1.26 -13.47 18.26
N ASN A 93 2.48 -13.30 18.74
CA ASN A 93 2.94 -11.99 19.18
C ASN A 93 3.07 -11.05 17.97
N VAL A 94 2.45 -9.88 18.07
CA VAL A 94 2.54 -8.84 17.03
C VAL A 94 3.68 -7.87 17.42
N PRO A 95 4.74 -7.76 16.60
CA PRO A 95 5.82 -6.80 16.85
C PRO A 95 5.30 -5.35 16.91
N GLY A 96 5.79 -4.56 17.86
CA GLY A 96 5.41 -3.16 18.01
C GLY A 96 5.69 -2.34 16.74
N GLU A 97 6.83 -2.61 16.09
CA GLU A 97 7.21 -1.98 14.83
C GLU A 97 6.17 -2.20 13.72
N LEU A 98 5.55 -3.38 13.67
CA LEU A 98 4.50 -3.68 12.69
C LEU A 98 3.23 -2.86 12.98
N ARG A 99 2.88 -2.65 14.25
CA ARG A 99 1.77 -1.78 14.67
C ARG A 99 2.03 -0.34 14.27
N GLU A 100 3.23 0.18 14.54
CA GLU A 100 3.63 1.52 14.12
C GLU A 100 3.55 1.70 12.60
N MET A 101 3.98 0.69 11.82
CA MET A 101 3.87 0.72 10.36
C MET A 101 2.41 0.84 9.91
N ALA A 102 1.49 0.10 10.54
CA ALA A 102 0.07 0.17 10.23
C ALA A 102 -0.54 1.53 10.60
N GLU A 103 -0.21 2.08 11.76
CA GLU A 103 -0.66 3.41 12.21
C GLU A 103 -0.19 4.51 11.25
N ARG A 104 1.11 4.54 10.92
CA ARG A 104 1.69 5.51 9.98
C ARG A 104 1.02 5.46 8.61
N PHE A 105 0.71 4.25 8.12
CA PHE A 105 0.00 4.08 6.86
C PHE A 105 -1.42 4.66 6.92
N GLN A 106 -2.15 4.43 8.01
CA GLN A 106 -3.51 4.98 8.20
C GLN A 106 -3.49 6.51 8.21
N THR A 107 -2.59 7.14 9.00
CA THR A 107 -2.46 8.60 9.05
C THR A 107 -2.06 9.20 7.70
N MET A 108 -1.24 8.51 6.91
CA MET A 108 -0.89 8.95 5.56
C MET A 108 -2.10 8.91 4.62
N GLN A 109 -2.91 7.86 4.71
CA GLN A 109 -4.10 7.69 3.89
C GLN A 109 -5.19 8.71 4.22
N GLU A 110 -5.37 9.05 5.51
CA GLU A 110 -6.30 10.10 5.96
C GLU A 110 -5.91 11.47 5.41
N ARG A 111 -4.65 11.89 5.59
CA ARG A 111 -4.16 13.17 5.03
C ARG A 111 -4.31 13.26 3.52
N LYS A 112 -4.06 12.15 2.81
CA LYS A 112 -4.25 12.09 1.36
C LYS A 112 -5.72 12.29 0.97
N ARG A 113 -6.66 11.70 1.72
CA ARG A 113 -8.11 11.83 1.51
C ARG A 113 -8.60 13.25 1.78
N GLU A 114 -8.10 13.92 2.81
CA GLU A 114 -8.43 15.31 3.10
C GLU A 114 -7.98 16.25 1.98
N PHE A 115 -6.75 16.05 1.49
CA PHE A 115 -6.17 16.84 0.42
C PHE A 115 -6.89 16.66 -0.92
N THR A 116 -7.30 15.43 -1.27
CA THR A 116 -8.05 15.17 -2.50
C THR A 116 -9.55 15.51 -2.36
N GLY A 117 -10.13 15.37 -1.18
CA GLY A 117 -11.53 15.73 -0.88
C GLY A 117 -11.82 17.24 -0.93
N GLY A 118 -10.80 18.08 -0.77
CA GLY A 118 -10.93 19.54 -0.89
C GLY A 118 -11.11 20.05 -2.33
N ARG A 119 -10.67 19.29 -3.34
CA ARG A 119 -10.66 19.73 -4.74
C ARG A 119 -12.01 19.64 -5.45
N ASN A 120 -12.94 18.81 -4.94
CA ASN A 120 -14.29 18.64 -5.52
C ASN A 120 -15.36 19.57 -4.94
N ARG A 121 -15.01 20.49 -4.02
CA ARG A 121 -15.98 21.48 -3.48
C ARG A 121 -16.06 22.79 -4.27
N TYR A 122 -15.19 23.01 -5.26
CA TYR A 122 -15.13 24.22 -6.09
C TYR A 122 -15.47 23.97 -7.58
N GLY A 123 -16.31 22.97 -7.88
CA GLY A 123 -16.60 22.57 -9.27
C GLY A 123 -18.04 22.24 -9.59
N ASN A 124 -19.02 22.56 -8.73
CA ASN A 124 -20.43 22.34 -9.06
C ASN A 124 -21.33 23.40 -8.39
N ARG A 125 -21.21 24.64 -8.85
CA ARG A 125 -22.19 25.69 -8.58
C ARG A 125 -22.41 26.45 -9.89
N GLY A 126 -23.36 25.97 -10.68
CA GLY A 126 -23.73 26.60 -11.94
C GLY A 126 -24.46 25.65 -12.88
N ASN A 127 -25.68 25.24 -12.52
CA ASN A 127 -26.67 24.87 -13.51
C ASN A 127 -28.09 25.11 -12.97
N ASP A 128 -28.36 26.37 -12.60
CA ASP A 128 -29.70 26.92 -12.48
C ASP A 128 -29.82 28.00 -13.56
N GLY A 129 -30.46 27.67 -14.67
CA GLY A 129 -30.67 28.62 -15.77
C GLY A 129 -30.93 27.94 -17.10
N ASP A 130 -32.14 27.40 -17.27
CA ASP A 130 -32.73 27.09 -18.58
C ASP A 130 -32.88 28.39 -19.38
N GLY A 131 -31.79 28.79 -20.02
CA GLY A 131 -31.69 29.91 -20.94
C GLY A 131 -31.81 29.42 -22.37
N ARG A 132 -33.04 29.30 -22.86
CA ARG A 132 -33.33 29.38 -24.30
C ARG A 132 -33.02 30.80 -24.78
N LEU A 133 -31.88 31.03 -25.45
CA LEU A 133 -31.85 31.98 -26.57
C LEU A 133 -30.61 31.84 -27.44
N PHE A 134 -30.87 31.53 -28.71
CA PHE A 134 -30.03 31.77 -29.86
C PHE A 134 -29.71 33.26 -29.99
N GLY A 135 -28.49 33.63 -30.40
CA GLY A 135 -28.19 35.02 -30.71
C GLY A 135 -26.73 35.32 -30.98
N PHE A 136 -26.27 34.96 -32.19
CA PHE A 136 -25.18 35.68 -32.85
C PHE A 136 -25.50 37.19 -32.88
N GLY A 137 -24.56 38.05 -32.47
CA GLY A 137 -24.72 39.48 -32.72
C GLY A 137 -23.84 40.44 -31.92
N SER A 138 -22.92 41.06 -32.65
CA SER A 138 -22.52 42.47 -32.54
C SER A 138 -21.48 42.92 -31.49
N MET A 139 -20.41 43.47 -32.07
CA MET A 139 -19.52 44.53 -31.59
C MET A 139 -20.22 45.60 -30.73
N ASN A 140 -19.54 46.20 -29.74
CA ASN A 140 -18.75 47.42 -29.92
C ASN A 140 -18.09 47.94 -28.61
N SER A 141 -16.90 48.52 -28.77
CA SER A 141 -16.34 49.73 -28.14
C SER A 141 -16.97 50.28 -26.83
N GLN A 142 -16.18 50.42 -25.77
CA GLN A 142 -15.59 51.70 -25.33
C GLN A 142 -14.80 51.51 -24.02
N GLY A 143 -13.61 52.10 -23.96
CA GLY A 143 -12.78 52.08 -22.75
C GLY A 143 -13.27 53.04 -21.66
N ASN A 144 -12.75 52.85 -20.44
CA ASN A 144 -12.43 53.99 -19.59
C ASN A 144 -11.34 53.63 -18.58
N HIS A 145 -10.49 54.62 -18.34
CA HIS A 145 -9.39 54.64 -17.39
C HIS A 145 -9.90 54.76 -15.95
N ASN A 146 -9.17 54.16 -14.99
CA ASN A 146 -8.74 54.89 -13.79
C ASN A 146 -7.76 54.05 -12.99
N GLY A 147 -6.53 54.56 -12.86
CA GLY A 147 -5.57 54.10 -11.88
C GLY A 147 -5.98 54.46 -10.45
N ARG A 148 -5.39 53.76 -9.49
CA ARG A 148 -4.93 54.29 -8.21
C ARG A 148 -4.07 53.25 -7.51
N ASP A 149 -2.81 53.62 -7.37
CA ASP A 149 -1.86 53.11 -6.39
C ASP A 149 -2.48 53.05 -4.98
N ARG A 150 -2.08 52.03 -4.21
CA ARG A 150 -1.80 52.14 -2.76
C ARG A 150 -1.18 50.84 -2.23
N GLU A 151 0.14 50.92 -2.10
CA GLU A 151 0.91 50.70 -0.87
C GLU A 151 0.76 49.38 -0.10
N ARG A 152 1.88 48.66 -0.08
CA ARG A 152 2.20 47.50 0.75
C ARG A 152 2.53 47.94 2.19
N PRO A 153 2.05 47.24 3.23
CA PRO A 153 2.64 47.35 4.57
C PRO A 153 3.85 46.39 4.74
N PRO A 154 4.82 46.73 5.61
CA PRO A 154 6.09 46.04 5.77
C PRO A 154 6.02 44.79 6.66
N ALA A 155 7.04 43.93 6.52
CA ALA A 155 7.25 42.69 7.24
C ALA A 155 7.42 42.89 8.76
N MET A 156 6.76 42.03 9.54
CA MET A 156 6.99 41.90 10.99
C MET A 156 7.60 40.52 11.29
N ASN A 157 8.69 40.59 12.03
CA ASN A 157 9.52 39.51 12.54
C ASN A 157 9.03 39.07 13.92
N SER A 158 8.83 37.77 14.14
CA SER A 158 8.75 37.11 15.46
C SER A 158 8.76 35.60 15.17
N GLY A 159 9.73 34.79 15.58
CA GLY A 159 10.28 34.66 16.93
C GLY A 159 9.96 33.24 17.38
N TRP A 160 10.82 32.29 17.01
CA TRP A 160 10.73 30.89 17.45
C TRP A 160 11.46 30.76 18.79
N SER A 161 10.77 30.32 19.84
CA SER A 161 11.37 29.95 21.11
C SER A 161 10.90 28.55 21.52
N PHE A 162 11.85 27.62 21.64
CA PHE A 162 11.73 26.36 22.37
C PHE A 162 12.36 26.56 23.76
N SER A 163 11.71 26.08 24.82
CA SER A 163 12.32 25.91 26.14
C SER A 163 12.66 24.44 26.37
N SER A 164 13.79 24.23 27.05
CA SER A 164 14.35 22.94 27.49
C SER A 164 13.54 22.24 28.57
#